data_AF-A0AA51J9C1-F1
#
_entry.id   AF-A0AA51J9C1-F1
#
_cell.length_a   1.000
_cell.length_b   1.000
_cell.length_c   1.000
_cell.angle_alpha   90.00
_cell.angle_beta   90.00
_cell.angle_gamma   90.00
#
_symmetry.space_group_name_H-M   'P 1'
#
loop_
_entity.id
_entity.type
_entity.pdbx_description
1 polymer ?
#
loop_
_entity_poly.entity_id
_entity_poly.type
_entity_poly.pdbx_seq_one_letter_code
_entity_poly.pdbx_strand_id
1 'polypeptide(L)'
;RHRRKFLVTGAVLGSIYVLMSYAQKRIREWQEREAKKFFEMTRKKQHFESTERTCNQTILSLSKIVSESILSILNTEEIVQKLQDNPDQKLVLWEQMKIMIFTRICVLVYALSILNVTLRIQLNIIGGYLYRDSVREAEMMIDSNLQAKYLSLCHHFVGPGVEDLVQQIEKAVRRVLEPISLKKKITVQEVEQIFWSIQT
;
A
#
# COMPACT_ATOMS: atom_id res chain seq x y z
N ARG A 1 -63.44 48.89 25.99
CA ARG A 1 -63.02 48.95 24.56
C ARG A 1 -61.51 48.73 24.34
N HIS A 2 -60.59 49.18 25.23
CA HIS A 2 -59.13 49.03 25.03
C HIS A 2 -58.51 47.70 25.52
N ARG A 3 -59.11 47.00 26.50
CA ARG A 3 -58.55 45.73 27.05
C ARG A 3 -58.37 44.62 26.00
N ARG A 4 -59.28 44.52 25.01
CA ARG A 4 -59.13 43.57 23.88
C ARG A 4 -57.95 43.91 22.97
N LYS A 5 -57.62 45.20 22.80
CA LYS A 5 -56.48 45.63 21.95
C LYS A 5 -55.14 45.24 22.60
N PHE A 6 -54.98 45.47 23.90
CA PHE A 6 -53.78 45.04 24.63
C PHE A 6 -53.57 43.52 24.61
N LEU A 7 -54.66 42.76 24.74
CA LEU A 7 -54.60 41.29 24.73
C LEU A 7 -54.21 40.76 23.34
N VAL A 8 -54.77 41.35 22.27
CA VAL A 8 -54.40 41.02 20.88
C VAL A 8 -52.95 41.40 20.60
N THR A 9 -52.49 42.59 20.99
CA THR A 9 -51.10 43.01 20.79
C THR A 9 -50.11 42.14 21.56
N GLY A 10 -50.41 41.80 22.82
CA GLY A 10 -49.58 40.88 23.61
C GLY A 10 -49.49 39.48 23.00
N ALA A 11 -50.60 38.95 22.49
CA ALA A 11 -50.63 37.67 21.79
C ALA A 11 -49.78 37.69 20.51
N VAL A 12 -49.85 38.77 19.72
CA VAL A 12 -49.03 38.95 18.51
C VAL A 12 -47.55 39.00 18.85
N LEU A 13 -47.13 39.82 19.81
CA LEU A 13 -45.73 39.93 20.21
C LEU A 13 -45.18 38.61 20.78
N GLY A 14 -45.96 37.92 21.61
CA GLY A 14 -45.60 36.59 22.12
C GLY A 14 -45.43 35.57 20.99
N SER A 15 -46.32 35.56 20.00
CA SER A 15 -46.23 34.65 18.85
C SER A 15 -44.98 34.91 17.99
N ILE A 16 -44.63 36.17 17.76
CA ILE A 16 -43.42 36.57 17.02
C ILE A 16 -42.16 36.13 17.78
N TYR A 17 -42.12 36.33 19.09
CA TYR A 17 -41.00 35.90 19.93
C TYR A 17 -40.79 34.38 19.90
N VAL A 18 -41.87 33.60 20.02
CA VAL A 18 -41.81 32.13 19.95
C VAL A 18 -41.33 31.66 18.57
N LEU A 19 -41.84 32.24 17.48
CA LEU A 19 -41.39 31.90 16.13
C LEU A 19 -39.91 32.27 15.90
N MET A 20 -39.48 33.43 16.37
CA MET A 20 -38.10 33.91 16.21
C MET A 20 -37.10 33.05 17.01
N SER A 21 -37.42 32.73 18.27
CA SER A 21 -36.59 31.84 19.10
C SER A 21 -36.54 30.42 18.53
N TYR A 22 -37.65 29.92 17.98
CA TYR A 22 -37.69 28.63 17.27
C TYR A 22 -36.82 28.63 16.01
N ALA A 23 -36.90 29.68 15.19
CA ALA A 23 -36.08 29.82 13.99
C ALA A 23 -34.58 29.90 14.32
N GLN A 24 -34.20 30.70 15.32
CA GLN A 24 -32.82 30.81 15.79
C GLN A 24 -32.29 29.47 16.31
N LYS A 25 -33.06 28.78 17.15
CA LYS A 25 -32.70 27.45 17.66
C LYS A 25 -32.53 26.46 16.51
N ARG A 26 -33.46 26.45 15.56
CA ARG A 26 -33.43 25.50 14.43
C ARG A 26 -32.28 25.76 13.45
N ILE A 27 -31.93 27.03 13.21
CA ILE A 27 -30.74 27.39 12.41
C ILE A 27 -29.46 26.95 13.13
N ARG A 28 -29.36 27.20 14.44
CA ARG A 28 -28.19 26.78 15.23
C ARG A 28 -28.01 25.28 15.23
N GLU A 29 -29.07 24.52 15.46
CA GLU A 29 -29.06 23.05 15.40
C GLU A 29 -28.68 22.52 14.00
N TRP A 30 -29.03 23.25 12.94
CA TRP A 30 -28.62 22.93 11.57
C TRP A 30 -27.13 23.17 11.38
N GLN A 31 -26.63 24.35 11.77
CA GLN A 31 -25.21 24.69 11.71
C GLN A 31 -24.35 23.74 12.54
N GLU A 32 -24.77 23.38 13.74
CA GLU A 32 -24.07 22.42 14.60
C GLU A 32 -24.02 21.03 13.97
N ARG A 33 -25.11 20.58 13.34
CA ARG A 33 -25.14 19.30 12.62
C ARG A 33 -24.24 19.30 11.39
N GLU A 34 -24.27 20.38 10.61
CA GLU A 34 -23.41 20.57 9.43
C GLU A 34 -21.93 20.56 9.86
N ALA A 35 -21.60 21.36 10.87
CA ALA A 35 -20.26 21.47 11.43
C ALA A 35 -19.78 20.10 11.92
N LYS A 36 -20.61 19.36 12.68
CA LYS A 36 -20.26 18.02 13.17
C LYS A 36 -19.95 17.05 12.03
N LYS A 37 -20.80 16.98 11.00
CA LYS A 37 -20.55 16.14 9.81
C LYS A 37 -19.27 16.54 9.09
N PHE A 38 -19.04 17.83 8.93
CA PHE A 38 -17.83 18.36 8.30
C PHE A 38 -16.57 17.98 9.09
N PHE A 39 -16.59 18.14 10.42
CA PHE A 39 -15.49 17.73 11.29
C PHE A 39 -15.23 16.22 11.23
N GLU A 40 -16.27 15.39 11.29
CA GLU A 40 -16.14 13.92 11.18
C GLU A 40 -15.52 13.49 9.84
N MET A 41 -16.00 14.06 8.73
CA MET A 41 -15.48 13.78 7.39
C MET A 41 -14.02 14.25 7.24
N THR A 42 -13.71 15.46 7.72
CA THR A 42 -12.35 16.01 7.68
C THR A 42 -11.38 15.15 8.47
N ARG A 43 -11.77 14.75 9.68
CA ARG A 43 -10.98 13.87 10.54
C ARG A 43 -10.73 12.51 9.89
N LYS A 44 -11.75 11.89 9.29
CA LYS A 44 -11.61 10.62 8.55
C LYS A 44 -10.62 10.75 7.38
N LYS A 45 -10.74 11.83 6.61
CA LYS A 45 -9.87 12.10 5.47
C LYS A 45 -8.42 12.31 5.90
N GLN A 46 -8.18 13.12 6.93
CA GLN A 46 -6.85 13.35 7.48
C GLN A 46 -6.20 12.06 7.97
N HIS A 47 -6.96 11.22 8.69
CA HIS A 47 -6.48 9.91 9.14
C HIS A 47 -6.10 8.99 7.99
N PHE A 48 -6.94 8.95 6.96
CA PHE A 48 -6.66 8.17 5.74
C PHE A 48 -5.41 8.68 5.01
N GLU A 49 -5.30 9.99 4.80
CA GLU A 49 -4.12 10.59 4.17
C GLU A 49 -2.84 10.34 4.98
N SER A 50 -2.92 10.38 6.31
CA SER A 50 -1.79 10.04 7.18
C SER A 50 -1.40 8.57 7.02
N THR A 51 -2.38 7.66 7.00
CA THR A 51 -2.15 6.21 6.83
C THR A 51 -1.51 5.92 5.47
N GLU A 52 -1.98 6.56 4.40
CA GLU A 52 -1.40 6.41 3.06
C GLU A 52 0.03 6.97 2.99
N ARG A 53 0.32 8.12 3.63
CA ARG A 53 1.70 8.65 3.69
C ARG A 53 2.63 7.68 4.41
N THR A 54 2.23 7.14 5.55
CA THR A 54 2.99 6.11 6.27
C THR A 54 3.20 4.89 5.38
N CYS A 55 2.14 4.39 4.72
CA CYS A 55 2.24 3.26 3.81
C CYS A 55 3.23 3.49 2.67
N ASN A 56 3.17 4.64 2.00
CA ASN A 56 4.09 4.98 0.92
C ASN A 56 5.55 5.04 1.42
N GLN A 57 5.80 5.62 2.60
CA GLN A 57 7.14 5.65 3.20
C GLN A 57 7.64 4.24 3.54
N THR A 58 6.79 3.39 4.13
CA THR A 58 7.13 2.01 4.45
C THR A 58 7.41 1.20 3.18
N ILE A 59 6.59 1.36 2.12
CA ILE A 59 6.81 0.71 0.82
C ILE A 59 8.16 1.12 0.26
N LEU A 60 8.50 2.41 0.22
CA LEU A 60 9.77 2.88 -0.34
C LEU A 60 10.98 2.31 0.43
N SER A 61 10.91 2.33 1.76
CA SER A 61 11.97 1.79 2.62
C SER A 61 12.16 0.28 2.41
N LEU A 62 11.08 -0.50 2.50
CA LEU A 62 11.16 -1.95 2.35
C LEU A 62 11.44 -2.39 0.92
N SER A 63 10.97 -1.64 -0.09
CA SER A 63 11.29 -1.92 -1.50
C SER A 63 12.77 -1.80 -1.77
N LYS A 64 13.45 -0.83 -1.14
CA LYS A 64 14.91 -0.69 -1.24
C LYS A 64 15.60 -1.92 -0.64
N ILE A 65 15.21 -2.33 0.56
CA ILE A 65 15.78 -3.50 1.25
C ILE A 65 15.59 -4.78 0.43
N VAL A 66 14.37 -5.03 -0.05
CA VAL A 66 14.05 -6.20 -0.89
C VAL A 66 14.84 -6.15 -2.20
N SER A 67 14.94 -4.99 -2.85
CA SER A 67 15.71 -4.84 -4.07
C SER A 67 17.18 -5.16 -3.83
N GLU A 68 17.80 -4.56 -2.82
CA GLU A 68 19.21 -4.81 -2.46
C GLU A 68 19.47 -6.28 -2.12
N SER A 69 18.55 -6.94 -1.41
CA SER A 69 18.60 -8.38 -1.16
C SER A 69 18.57 -9.19 -2.46
N ILE A 70 17.64 -8.90 -3.38
CA ILE A 70 17.56 -9.56 -4.69
C ILE A 70 18.84 -9.35 -5.49
N LEU A 71 19.40 -8.13 -5.48
CA LEU A 71 20.65 -7.82 -6.18
C LEU A 71 21.84 -8.58 -5.60
N SER A 72 21.87 -8.75 -4.27
CA SER A 72 22.90 -9.53 -3.60
C SER A 72 22.80 -11.02 -3.92
N ILE A 73 21.59 -11.58 -4.00
CA ILE A 73 21.36 -13.00 -4.32
C ILE A 73 21.66 -13.28 -5.80
N LEU A 74 21.21 -12.38 -6.69
CA LEU A 74 21.35 -12.49 -8.15
C LEU A 74 22.42 -11.52 -8.67
N ASN A 75 23.64 -11.68 -8.14
CA ASN A 75 24.79 -10.81 -8.41
C ASN A 75 25.37 -11.07 -9.81
N THR A 76 24.87 -10.31 -10.78
CA THR A 76 25.35 -10.36 -12.17
C THR A 76 26.73 -9.74 -12.35
N GLU A 77 27.08 -8.80 -11.48
CA GLU A 77 28.31 -8.01 -11.51
C GLU A 77 29.52 -8.91 -11.24
N GLU A 78 29.39 -9.90 -10.35
CA GLU A 78 30.40 -10.94 -10.12
C GLU A 78 30.66 -11.78 -11.38
N ILE A 79 29.61 -12.14 -12.13
CA ILE A 79 29.76 -12.87 -13.39
C ILE A 79 30.44 -12.01 -14.45
N VAL A 80 30.08 -10.73 -14.54
CA VAL A 80 30.72 -9.79 -15.48
C VAL A 80 32.20 -9.62 -15.16
N GLN A 81 32.59 -9.51 -13.88
CA GLN A 81 34.00 -9.47 -13.47
C GLN A 81 34.74 -10.75 -13.89
N LYS A 82 34.18 -11.92 -13.58
CA LYS A 82 34.73 -13.21 -14.02
C LYS A 82 34.90 -13.28 -15.53
N LEU A 83 33.98 -12.73 -16.32
CA LEU A 83 34.08 -12.69 -17.78
C LEU A 83 35.21 -11.77 -18.29
N GLN A 84 35.51 -10.68 -17.57
CA GLN A 84 36.60 -9.75 -17.91
C GLN A 84 37.98 -10.39 -17.76
N ASP A 85 38.15 -11.32 -16.80
CA ASP A 85 39.41 -12.03 -16.55
C ASP A 85 39.75 -13.10 -17.60
N ASN A 86 38.98 -13.18 -18.70
CA ASN A 86 39.16 -14.15 -19.79
C ASN A 86 39.28 -15.63 -19.33
N PRO A 87 38.28 -16.16 -18.61
CA PRO A 87 38.29 -17.53 -18.12
C PRO A 87 38.12 -18.51 -19.28
N ASP A 88 38.56 -19.76 -19.09
CA ASP A 88 38.43 -20.80 -20.11
C ASP A 88 36.96 -21.16 -20.39
N GLN A 89 36.08 -21.05 -19.38
CA GLN A 89 34.67 -21.46 -19.45
C GLN A 89 33.70 -20.30 -19.74
N LYS A 90 34.01 -19.46 -20.74
CA LYS A 90 33.19 -18.26 -21.06
C LYS A 90 31.72 -18.57 -21.34
N LEU A 91 31.45 -19.64 -22.11
CA LEU A 91 30.09 -19.98 -22.51
C LEU A 91 29.19 -20.28 -21.29
N VAL A 92 29.71 -21.02 -20.31
CA VAL A 92 28.97 -21.37 -19.09
C VAL A 92 28.59 -20.12 -18.31
N LEU A 93 29.51 -19.16 -18.19
CA LEU A 93 29.26 -17.89 -17.50
C LEU A 93 28.19 -17.05 -18.22
N TRP A 94 28.20 -17.01 -19.56
CA TRP A 94 27.16 -16.31 -20.32
C TRP A 94 25.79 -16.96 -20.17
N GLU A 95 25.71 -18.30 -20.18
CA GLU A 95 24.47 -19.03 -19.95
C GLU A 95 23.94 -18.80 -18.52
N GLN A 96 24.83 -18.79 -17.52
CA GLN A 96 24.47 -18.46 -16.14
C GLN A 96 23.95 -17.01 -16.03
N MET A 97 24.63 -16.06 -16.68
CA MET A 97 24.21 -14.66 -16.68
C MET A 97 22.84 -14.46 -17.32
N LYS A 98 22.55 -15.18 -18.41
CA LYS A 98 21.24 -15.20 -19.06
C LYS A 98 20.13 -15.59 -18.08
N ILE A 99 20.28 -16.72 -17.38
CA ILE A 99 19.30 -17.17 -16.39
C ILE A 99 19.16 -16.16 -15.25
N MET A 100 20.27 -15.63 -14.74
CA MET A 100 20.28 -14.69 -13.62
C MET A 100 19.57 -13.38 -13.94
N ILE A 101 19.78 -12.80 -15.13
CA ILE A 101 19.13 -11.54 -15.53
C ILE A 101 17.61 -11.70 -15.63
N PHE A 102 17.12 -12.76 -16.29
CA PHE A 102 15.68 -12.98 -16.41
C PHE A 102 15.04 -13.30 -15.06
N THR A 103 15.72 -14.08 -14.21
CA THR A 103 15.29 -14.34 -12.83
C THR A 103 15.19 -13.03 -12.05
N ARG A 104 16.22 -12.17 -12.12
CA ARG A 104 16.27 -10.88 -11.41
C ARG A 104 15.12 -9.97 -11.81
N ILE A 105 14.82 -9.84 -13.10
CA ILE A 105 13.70 -9.03 -13.60
C ILE A 105 12.36 -9.58 -13.07
N CYS A 106 12.13 -10.88 -13.21
CA CYS A 106 10.88 -11.51 -12.76
C CYS A 106 10.70 -11.36 -11.24
N VAL A 107 11.72 -11.69 -10.45
CA VAL A 107 11.69 -11.60 -8.98
C VAL A 107 11.43 -10.16 -8.54
N LEU A 108 12.08 -9.15 -9.14
CA LEU A 108 11.82 -7.74 -8.80
C LEU A 108 10.35 -7.36 -9.02
N VAL A 109 9.75 -7.75 -10.15
CA VAL A 109 8.34 -7.43 -10.44
C VAL A 109 7.39 -8.11 -9.45
N TYR A 110 7.59 -9.42 -9.20
CA TYR A 110 6.75 -10.15 -8.26
C TYR A 110 6.93 -9.66 -6.83
N ALA A 111 8.18 -9.50 -6.39
CA ALA A 111 8.47 -9.14 -5.01
C ALA A 111 7.94 -7.75 -4.66
N LEU A 112 8.15 -6.75 -5.53
CA LEU A 112 7.67 -5.39 -5.30
C LEU A 112 6.14 -5.30 -5.36
N SER A 113 5.51 -6.05 -6.26
CA SER A 113 4.05 -6.18 -6.34
C SER A 113 3.46 -6.77 -5.06
N ILE A 114 4.00 -7.90 -4.59
CA ILE A 114 3.56 -8.57 -3.36
C ILE A 114 3.75 -7.66 -2.15
N LEU A 115 4.91 -6.99 -2.05
CA LEU A 115 5.20 -6.04 -0.98
C LEU A 115 4.18 -4.90 -0.93
N ASN A 116 3.92 -4.26 -2.07
CA ASN A 116 2.99 -3.13 -2.17
C ASN A 116 1.58 -3.53 -1.73
N VAL A 117 1.06 -4.64 -2.27
CA VAL A 117 -0.28 -5.15 -1.91
C VAL A 117 -0.34 -5.51 -0.43
N THR A 118 0.67 -6.23 0.08
CA THR A 118 0.72 -6.66 1.49
C THR A 118 0.72 -5.46 2.44
N LEU A 119 1.57 -4.46 2.19
CA LEU A 119 1.67 -3.28 3.04
C LEU A 119 0.42 -2.41 2.98
N ARG A 120 -0.19 -2.26 1.80
CA ARG A 120 -1.47 -1.54 1.68
C ARG A 120 -2.58 -2.23 2.45
N ILE A 121 -2.65 -3.56 2.39
CA ILE A 121 -3.64 -4.32 3.17
C ILE A 121 -3.36 -4.16 4.67
N GLN A 122 -2.12 -4.42 5.11
CA GLN A 122 -1.77 -4.36 6.52
C GLN A 122 -2.00 -2.97 7.13
N LEU A 123 -1.51 -1.92 6.49
CA LEU A 123 -1.59 -0.57 7.02
C LEU A 123 -3.01 0.00 6.96
N ASN A 124 -3.82 -0.36 5.98
CA ASN A 124 -5.23 0.08 5.95
C ASN A 124 -6.08 -0.67 6.98
N ILE A 125 -5.84 -1.96 7.22
CA ILE A 125 -6.55 -2.71 8.26
C ILE A 125 -6.27 -2.10 9.62
N ILE A 126 -4.98 -1.94 9.98
CA ILE A 126 -4.62 -1.36 11.26
C ILE A 126 -5.04 0.11 11.37
N GLY A 127 -4.91 0.88 10.29
CA GLY A 127 -5.39 2.26 10.21
C GLY A 127 -6.90 2.35 10.49
N GLY A 128 -7.70 1.41 10.01
CA GLY A 128 -9.13 1.34 10.27
C GLY A 128 -9.46 1.12 11.75
N TYR A 129 -8.76 0.21 12.42
CA TYR A 129 -8.91 -0.01 13.86
C TYR A 129 -8.46 1.19 14.68
N LEU A 130 -7.30 1.78 14.35
CA LEU A 130 -6.79 2.99 15.03
C LEU A 130 -7.75 4.18 14.87
N TYR A 131 -8.36 4.34 13.69
CA TYR A 131 -9.39 5.38 13.48
C TYR A 131 -10.60 5.14 14.40
N ARG A 132 -11.10 3.90 14.45
CA ARG A 132 -12.24 3.53 15.28
C ARG A 132 -11.97 3.82 16.76
N ASP A 133 -10.82 3.39 17.26
CA ASP A 133 -10.44 3.56 18.66
C ASP A 133 -10.29 5.06 19.00
N SER A 134 -9.78 5.87 18.07
CA SER A 134 -9.72 7.32 18.24
C SER A 134 -11.10 8.00 18.33
N VAL A 135 -12.10 7.50 17.58
CA VAL A 135 -13.42 8.16 17.47
C VAL A 135 -14.37 7.72 18.57
N ARG A 136 -14.31 6.44 18.99
CA ARG A 136 -15.32 5.87 19.89
C ARG A 136 -15.01 6.02 21.37
N GLU A 137 -13.81 6.45 21.75
CA GLU A 137 -13.35 6.50 23.17
C GLU A 137 -13.70 5.21 23.94
N ALA A 138 -13.76 4.09 23.22
CA ALA A 138 -14.09 2.78 23.74
C ALA A 138 -12.80 2.08 24.21
N GLU A 139 -12.93 0.90 24.81
CA GLU A 139 -11.78 0.04 25.11
C GLU A 139 -10.88 -0.10 23.87
N MET A 140 -9.59 0.20 24.06
CA MET A 140 -8.58 0.01 23.02
C MET A 140 -8.59 -1.45 22.57
N MET A 141 -8.90 -1.67 21.29
CA MET A 141 -8.91 -3.01 20.74
C MET A 141 -7.55 -3.41 20.19
N ILE A 142 -6.72 -2.43 19.84
CA ILE A 142 -5.34 -2.67 19.42
C ILE A 142 -4.41 -2.12 20.48
N ASP A 143 -3.80 -3.04 21.23
CA ASP A 143 -2.61 -2.74 22.02
C ASP A 143 -1.36 -2.59 21.13
N SER A 144 -0.39 -1.81 21.60
CA SER A 144 0.89 -1.57 20.92
C SER A 144 1.63 -2.87 20.60
N ASN A 145 1.55 -3.87 21.48
CA ASN A 145 2.16 -5.19 21.24
C ASN A 145 1.50 -5.93 20.07
N LEU A 146 0.15 -5.89 19.99
CA LEU A 146 -0.58 -6.51 18.89
C LEU A 146 -0.27 -5.81 17.56
N GLN A 147 -0.20 -4.48 17.57
CA GLN A 147 0.22 -3.68 16.41
C GLN A 147 1.61 -4.09 15.91
N ALA A 148 2.60 -4.18 16.82
CA ALA A 148 3.96 -4.56 16.46
C ALA A 148 4.02 -5.99 15.88
N LYS A 149 3.33 -6.94 16.52
CA LYS A 149 3.26 -8.33 16.03
C LYS A 149 2.60 -8.42 14.66
N TYR A 150 1.50 -7.71 14.43
CA TYR A 150 0.80 -7.72 13.15
C TYR A 150 1.67 -7.14 12.02
N LEU A 151 2.31 -5.99 12.26
CA LEU A 151 3.23 -5.39 11.28
C LEU A 151 4.47 -6.25 11.05
N SER A 152 4.91 -7.01 12.06
CA SER A 152 6.05 -7.92 11.92
C SER A 152 5.81 -9.06 10.93
N LEU A 153 4.56 -9.35 10.54
CA LEU A 153 4.24 -10.42 9.58
C LEU A 153 4.88 -10.19 8.21
N CYS A 154 5.15 -8.94 7.82
CA CYS A 154 5.85 -8.66 6.56
C CYS A 154 7.36 -8.95 6.62
N HIS A 155 7.95 -9.12 7.81
CA HIS A 155 9.38 -9.40 7.95
C HIS A 155 9.78 -10.73 7.32
N HIS A 156 8.91 -11.74 7.38
CA HIS A 156 9.19 -13.03 6.73
C HIS A 156 9.35 -12.85 5.22
N PHE A 157 8.48 -12.05 4.61
CA PHE A 157 8.54 -11.76 3.18
C PHE A 157 9.80 -10.95 2.81
N VAL A 158 10.16 -9.95 3.61
CA VAL A 158 11.35 -9.10 3.36
C VAL A 158 12.68 -9.82 3.62
N GLY A 159 12.67 -10.89 4.41
CA GLY A 159 13.84 -11.73 4.69
C GLY A 159 13.85 -13.02 3.85
N PRO A 160 13.66 -14.19 4.48
CA PRO A 160 13.82 -15.49 3.81
C PRO A 160 12.83 -15.71 2.65
N GLY A 161 11.66 -15.07 2.67
CA GLY A 161 10.68 -15.18 1.60
C GLY A 161 11.18 -14.70 0.24
N VAL A 162 12.15 -13.77 0.20
CA VAL A 162 12.80 -13.34 -1.05
C VAL A 162 13.62 -14.48 -1.64
N GLU A 163 14.37 -15.21 -0.83
CA GLU A 163 15.19 -16.34 -1.28
C GLU A 163 14.32 -17.47 -1.83
N ASP A 164 13.22 -17.80 -1.14
CA ASP A 164 12.25 -18.79 -1.60
C ASP A 164 11.64 -18.38 -2.95
N LEU A 165 11.29 -17.10 -3.11
CA LEU A 165 10.76 -16.55 -4.35
C LEU A 165 11.78 -16.62 -5.49
N VAL A 166 13.05 -16.29 -5.21
CA VAL A 166 14.16 -16.42 -6.18
C VAL A 166 14.28 -17.88 -6.64
N GLN A 167 14.33 -18.84 -5.71
CA GLN A 167 14.48 -20.25 -6.04
C GLN A 167 13.31 -20.78 -6.89
N GLN A 168 12.08 -20.35 -6.61
CA GLN A 168 10.92 -20.76 -7.40
C GLN A 168 10.94 -20.16 -8.81
N ILE A 169 11.20 -18.87 -8.92
CA ILE A 169 11.25 -18.18 -10.22
C ILE A 169 12.42 -18.69 -11.06
N GLU A 170 13.60 -18.91 -10.46
CA GLU A 170 14.76 -19.43 -11.18
C GLU A 170 14.45 -20.79 -11.83
N LYS A 171 13.73 -21.68 -11.13
CA LYS A 171 13.30 -22.97 -11.69
C LYS A 171 12.40 -22.79 -12.92
N ALA A 172 11.47 -21.83 -12.89
CA ALA A 172 10.60 -21.53 -14.03
C ALA A 172 11.40 -20.91 -15.19
N VAL A 173 12.27 -19.94 -14.90
CA VAL A 173 13.15 -19.28 -15.86
C VAL A 173 14.05 -20.29 -16.58
N ARG A 174 14.67 -21.21 -15.84
CA ARG A 174 15.52 -22.27 -16.40
C ARG A 174 14.78 -23.14 -17.41
N ARG A 175 13.58 -23.59 -17.07
CA ARG A 175 12.74 -24.42 -17.98
C ARG A 175 12.50 -23.75 -19.33
N VAL A 176 12.34 -22.43 -19.34
CA VAL A 176 12.02 -21.66 -20.56
C VAL A 176 13.28 -21.26 -21.32
N LEU A 177 14.35 -20.85 -20.63
CA LEU A 177 15.52 -20.22 -21.25
C LEU A 177 16.70 -21.17 -21.52
N GLU A 178 16.80 -22.33 -20.87
CA GLU A 178 17.85 -23.31 -21.17
C GLU A 178 17.89 -23.75 -22.65
N PRO A 179 16.74 -24.00 -23.33
CA PRO A 179 16.74 -24.39 -24.74
C PRO A 179 17.14 -23.25 -25.71
N ILE A 180 17.12 -21.99 -25.25
CA ILE A 180 17.32 -20.81 -26.11
C ILE A 180 18.81 -20.50 -26.21
N SER A 181 19.39 -20.68 -27.40
CA SER A 181 20.79 -20.33 -27.65
C SER A 181 21.05 -18.83 -27.52
N LEU A 182 22.18 -18.46 -26.91
CA LEU A 182 22.70 -17.09 -26.85
C LEU A 182 22.88 -16.42 -28.24
N LYS A 183 23.01 -17.22 -29.31
CA LYS A 183 23.16 -16.70 -30.68
C LYS A 183 21.83 -16.43 -31.38
N LYS A 184 20.71 -16.88 -30.81
CA LYS A 184 19.39 -16.67 -31.39
C LYS A 184 19.10 -15.17 -31.38
N LYS A 185 18.74 -14.61 -32.54
CA LYS A 185 18.18 -13.26 -32.61
C LYS A 185 16.74 -13.33 -32.09
N ILE A 186 16.42 -12.49 -31.11
CA ILE A 186 15.12 -12.48 -30.44
C ILE A 186 14.45 -11.13 -30.71
N THR A 187 13.20 -11.17 -31.16
CA THR A 187 12.35 -9.99 -31.34
C THR A 187 11.67 -9.60 -30.02
N VAL A 188 11.16 -8.38 -29.92
CA VAL A 188 10.43 -7.92 -28.72
C VAL A 188 9.22 -8.81 -28.41
N GLN A 189 8.50 -9.26 -29.45
CA GLN A 189 7.36 -10.16 -29.31
C GLN A 189 7.78 -11.53 -28.73
N GLU A 190 8.91 -12.08 -29.17
CA GLU A 190 9.44 -13.31 -28.58
C GLU A 190 9.90 -13.12 -27.13
N VAL A 191 10.47 -11.95 -26.77
CA VAL A 191 10.79 -11.64 -25.38
C VAL A 191 9.53 -11.59 -24.52
N GLU A 192 8.46 -10.99 -25.02
CA GLU A 192 7.17 -10.98 -24.33
C GLU A 192 6.64 -12.41 -24.12
N GLN A 193 6.69 -13.24 -25.15
CA GLN A 193 6.29 -14.65 -25.07
C GLN A 193 7.14 -15.44 -24.07
N ILE A 194 8.43 -15.14 -23.94
CA ILE A 194 9.30 -15.74 -22.92
C ILE A 194 8.78 -15.39 -21.53
N PHE A 195 8.46 -14.13 -21.24
CA PHE A 195 7.92 -13.74 -19.94
C PHE A 195 6.55 -14.37 -19.66
N TRP A 196 5.66 -14.46 -20.66
CA TRP A 196 4.39 -15.19 -20.53
C TRP A 196 4.60 -16.67 -20.22
N SER A 197 5.60 -17.30 -20.86
CA SER A 197 5.94 -18.71 -20.63
C SER A 197 6.55 -18.96 -19.25
N ILE A 198 7.23 -17.97 -18.67
CA ILE A 198 7.77 -18.05 -17.30
C ILE A 198 6.63 -17.96 -16.26
N GLN A 199 5.57 -17.22 -16.58
CA GLN A 199 4.40 -17.06 -15.71
C GLN A 199 3.48 -18.29 -15.66
N THR A 200 3.49 -19.12 -16.70
CA THR A 200 2.58 -20.27 -16.87
C THR A 200 3.19 -21.57 -16.35
#